data_AF-A0A6N7YP97-F1
#
_entry.id   AF-A0A6N7YP97-F1
#
_cell.length_a   1.000
_cell.length_b   1.000
_cell.length_c   1.000
_cell.angle_alpha   90.00
_cell.angle_beta   90.00
_cell.angle_gamma   90.00
#
_symmetry.space_group_name_H-M   'P 1'
#
loop_
_entity.id
_entity.type
_entity.pdbx_description
1 polymer ?
#
loop_
_entity_poly.entity_id
_entity_poly.type
_entity_poly.pdbx_seq_one_letter_code
_entity_poly.pdbx_strand_id
1 'polypeptide(L)'
;MSTTRRAAVIAIVVCALAFTLAVPLRTYLSQRGEISQQEQRQAQLRDEVEQLRARQAALNDPAQVQAEARRRLRYVMPGETPYLVQLPEDTPEGQQQLAQQQAGTGGVAWYQRLWSTVGH
;
A
#
# COMPACT_ATOMS: atom_id res chain seq x y z
N MET A 1 -13.66 70.41 23.46
CA MET A 1 -14.22 69.23 24.16
C MET A 1 -14.82 68.19 23.20
N SER A 2 -15.42 68.59 22.06
CA SER A 2 -16.01 67.67 21.08
C SER A 2 -14.99 66.85 20.27
N THR A 3 -13.83 67.41 19.94
CA THR A 3 -12.76 66.76 19.16
C THR A 3 -12.09 65.61 19.92
N THR A 4 -11.70 65.82 21.18
CA THR A 4 -11.06 64.77 22.00
C THR A 4 -12.00 63.58 22.24
N ARG A 5 -13.29 63.83 22.51
CA ARG A 5 -14.28 62.76 22.68
C ARG A 5 -14.52 61.98 21.38
N ARG A 6 -14.59 62.65 20.23
CA ARG A 6 -14.69 62.00 18.92
C ARG A 6 -13.44 61.17 18.61
N ALA A 7 -12.26 61.69 18.88
CA ALA A 7 -11.00 60.96 18.71
C ALA A 7 -10.94 59.71 19.60
N ALA A 8 -11.38 59.80 20.85
CA ALA A 8 -11.45 58.65 21.76
C ALA A 8 -12.42 57.57 21.24
N VAL A 9 -13.59 57.97 20.74
CA VAL A 9 -14.56 57.03 20.14
C VAL A 9 -13.98 56.35 18.90
N ILE A 10 -13.32 57.10 18.01
CA ILE A 10 -12.67 56.55 16.82
C ILE A 10 -11.58 55.53 17.21
N ALA A 11 -10.74 55.85 18.20
CA ALA A 11 -9.70 54.94 18.66
C ALA A 11 -10.27 53.62 19.18
N ILE A 12 -11.36 53.67 19.97
CA ILE A 12 -12.05 52.47 20.47
C ILE A 12 -12.62 51.64 19.31
N VAL A 13 -13.25 52.28 18.32
CA VAL A 13 -13.80 51.59 17.15
C VAL A 13 -12.70 50.91 16.34
N VAL A 14 -11.57 51.58 16.11
CA VAL A 14 -10.42 50.99 15.41
C VAL A 14 -9.85 49.80 16.19
N CYS A 15 -9.71 49.91 17.51
CA CYS A 15 -9.27 48.80 18.36
C CYS A 15 -10.25 47.62 18.31
N ALA A 16 -11.55 47.88 18.36
CA ALA A 16 -12.57 46.84 18.27
C ALA A 16 -12.51 46.12 16.90
N LEU A 17 -12.41 46.88 15.80
CA LEU A 17 -12.27 46.31 14.46
C LEU A 17 -10.99 45.49 14.31
N ALA A 18 -9.86 45.96 14.86
CA ALA A 18 -8.61 45.22 14.86
C ALA A 18 -8.75 43.87 15.59
N PHE A 19 -9.39 43.86 16.77
CA PHE A 19 -9.64 42.62 17.52
C PHE A 19 -10.60 41.67 16.79
N THR A 20 -11.69 42.19 16.20
CA THR A 20 -12.65 41.37 15.44
C THR A 20 -12.01 40.78 14.19
N LEU A 21 -11.12 41.52 13.52
CA LEU A 21 -10.51 41.11 12.25
C LEU A 21 -9.22 40.30 12.41
N ALA A 22 -8.58 40.32 13.58
CA ALA A 22 -7.32 39.62 13.83
C ALA A 22 -7.39 38.12 13.51
N VAL A 23 -8.46 37.44 13.91
CA VAL A 23 -8.68 36.01 13.63
C VAL A 23 -9.03 35.75 12.16
N PRO A 24 -10.06 36.37 11.56
CA PRO A 24 -10.43 36.07 10.17
C PRO A 24 -9.35 36.44 9.16
N LEU A 25 -8.50 37.45 9.43
CA LEU A 25 -7.38 37.79 8.55
C LEU A 25 -6.32 36.69 8.54
N ARG A 26 -6.00 36.11 9.70
CA ARG A 26 -5.11 34.95 9.80
C ARG A 26 -5.67 33.77 9.02
N THR A 27 -6.97 33.50 9.15
CA THR A 27 -7.63 32.38 8.47
C THR A 27 -7.71 32.60 6.95
N TYR A 28 -7.97 33.83 6.50
CA TYR A 28 -8.01 34.17 5.07
C TYR A 28 -6.64 33.99 4.41
N LEU A 29 -5.56 34.34 5.11
CA LEU A 29 -4.18 34.14 4.65
C LEU A 29 -3.78 32.65 4.68
N SER A 30 -4.22 31.86 5.67
CA SER A 30 -3.94 30.42 5.72
C SER A 30 -4.70 29.64 4.64
N GLN A 31 -5.94 30.03 4.34
CA GLN A 31 -6.77 29.43 3.30
C GLN A 31 -6.14 29.52 1.90
N ARG A 32 -5.39 30.58 1.58
CA ARG A 32 -4.70 30.69 0.28
C ARG A 32 -3.58 29.68 0.09
N GLY A 33 -2.91 29.25 1.17
CA GLY A 33 -1.92 28.17 1.10
C GLY A 33 -2.57 26.80 0.98
N GLU A 34 -3.72 26.61 1.63
CA GLU A 34 -4.45 25.34 1.67
C GLU A 34 -4.97 24.91 0.29
N ILE A 35 -5.38 25.84 -0.58
CA ILE A 35 -5.87 25.51 -1.93
C ILE A 35 -4.77 24.82 -2.76
N SER A 36 -3.56 25.38 -2.80
CA SER A 36 -2.45 24.78 -3.56
C SER A 36 -2.06 23.39 -3.03
N GLN A 37 -2.10 23.21 -1.70
CA GLN A 37 -1.83 21.91 -1.08
C GLN A 37 -2.96 20.91 -1.30
N GLN A 38 -4.21 21.36 -1.41
CA GLN A 38 -5.36 20.50 -1.70
C GLN A 38 -5.34 20.05 -3.15
N GLU A 39 -5.03 20.93 -4.10
CA GLU A 39 -4.89 20.60 -5.51
C GLU A 39 -3.75 19.60 -5.75
N GLN A 40 -2.58 19.82 -5.13
CA GLN A 40 -1.46 18.89 -5.18
C GLN A 40 -1.82 17.51 -4.62
N ARG A 41 -2.51 17.46 -3.47
CA ARG A 41 -3.00 16.20 -2.89
C ARG A 41 -4.00 15.50 -3.81
N GLN A 42 -4.89 16.25 -4.44
CA GLN A 42 -5.86 15.69 -5.38
C GLN A 42 -5.18 15.08 -6.60
N ALA A 43 -4.15 15.74 -7.15
CA ALA A 43 -3.37 15.19 -8.26
C ALA A 43 -2.65 13.89 -7.86
N GLN A 44 -1.96 13.88 -6.72
CA GLN A 44 -1.26 12.68 -6.22
C GLN A 44 -2.20 11.49 -6.02
N LEU A 45 -3.37 11.72 -5.43
CA LEU A 45 -4.35 10.66 -5.20
C LEU A 45 -4.92 10.10 -6.50
N ARG A 46 -5.10 10.93 -7.53
CA ARG A 46 -5.55 10.48 -8.85
C ARG A 46 -4.52 9.55 -9.50
N ASP A 47 -3.24 9.93 -9.45
CA ASP A 47 -2.15 9.11 -9.98
C ASP A 47 -2.06 7.76 -9.24
N GLU A 48 -2.22 7.76 -7.93
CA GLU A 48 -2.20 6.52 -7.12
C GLU A 48 -3.35 5.58 -7.48
N VAL A 49 -4.57 6.11 -7.64
CA VAL A 49 -5.73 5.33 -8.07
C VAL A 49 -5.51 4.73 -9.45
N GLU A 50 -4.93 5.49 -10.39
CA GLU A 50 -4.63 4.98 -11.73
C GLU A 50 -3.61 3.83 -11.68
N GLN A 51 -2.53 3.99 -10.93
CA GLN A 51 -1.51 2.95 -10.74
C GLN A 51 -2.10 1.69 -10.10
N LEU A 52 -2.92 1.85 -9.06
CA LEU A 52 -3.56 0.72 -8.38
C LEU A 52 -4.54 -0.01 -9.29
N ARG A 53 -5.33 0.71 -10.10
CA ARG A 53 -6.22 0.11 -11.10
C ARG A 53 -5.44 -0.66 -12.17
N ALA A 54 -4.33 -0.11 -12.65
CA ALA A 54 -3.46 -0.80 -13.60
C ALA A 54 -2.89 -2.10 -13.02
N ARG A 55 -2.43 -2.08 -11.75
CA ARG A 55 -1.98 -3.29 -11.04
C ARG A 55 -3.10 -4.29 -10.85
N GLN A 56 -4.30 -3.84 -10.47
CA GLN A 56 -5.45 -4.71 -10.31
C GLN A 56 -5.83 -5.38 -11.64
N ALA A 57 -5.84 -4.62 -12.75
CA ALA A 57 -6.09 -5.16 -14.08
C ALA A 57 -5.04 -6.22 -14.47
N ALA A 58 -3.76 -5.97 -14.17
CA ALA A 58 -2.69 -6.94 -14.41
C ALA A 58 -2.83 -8.23 -13.57
N LEU A 59 -3.34 -8.12 -12.34
CA LEU A 59 -3.56 -9.25 -11.43
C LEU A 59 -4.88 -9.99 -11.69
N ASN A 60 -5.83 -9.39 -12.39
CA ASN A 60 -7.10 -10.01 -12.76
C ASN A 60 -6.97 -11.04 -13.90
N ASP A 61 -5.79 -11.17 -14.53
CA ASP A 61 -5.54 -12.23 -15.50
C ASP A 61 -5.13 -13.53 -14.77
N PRO A 62 -5.99 -14.56 -14.73
CA PRO A 62 -5.68 -15.84 -14.09
C PRO A 62 -4.46 -16.53 -14.72
N ALA A 63 -4.09 -16.23 -15.97
CA ALA A 63 -2.90 -16.77 -16.60
C ALA A 63 -1.61 -16.22 -15.97
N GLN A 64 -1.60 -14.95 -15.53
CA GLN A 64 -0.45 -14.35 -14.84
C GLN A 64 -0.26 -14.94 -13.44
N VAL A 65 -1.35 -15.13 -12.69
CA VAL A 65 -1.29 -15.78 -11.37
C VAL A 65 -0.78 -17.21 -11.48
N GLN A 66 -1.24 -17.98 -12.47
CA GLN A 66 -0.72 -19.33 -12.72
C GLN A 66 0.74 -19.33 -13.17
N ALA A 67 1.15 -18.39 -14.01
CA ALA A 67 2.54 -18.27 -14.46
C ALA A 67 3.49 -17.90 -13.30
N GLU A 68 3.08 -16.99 -12.43
CA GLU A 68 3.88 -16.59 -11.26
C GLU A 68 3.91 -17.67 -10.18
N ALA A 69 2.80 -18.38 -9.97
CA ALA A 69 2.74 -19.56 -9.11
C ALA A 69 3.63 -20.71 -9.64
N ARG A 70 3.64 -20.95 -10.96
CA ARG A 70 4.56 -21.93 -11.59
C ARG A 70 6.02 -21.52 -11.40
N ARG A 71 6.36 -20.25 -11.63
CA ARG A 71 7.74 -19.73 -11.53
C ARG A 71 8.27 -19.72 -10.09
N ARG A 72 7.51 -19.22 -9.12
CA ARG A 72 7.99 -19.03 -7.74
C ARG A 72 7.69 -20.20 -6.83
N LEU A 73 6.50 -20.80 -6.96
CA LEU A 73 6.01 -21.82 -6.05
C LEU A 73 6.15 -23.24 -6.63
N ARG A 74 6.68 -23.39 -7.85
CA ARG A 74 6.72 -24.66 -8.58
C ARG A 74 5.35 -25.35 -8.59
N TYR A 75 4.29 -24.54 -8.71
CA TYR A 75 2.92 -25.02 -8.74
C TYR A 75 2.68 -25.88 -9.99
N VAL A 76 2.12 -27.07 -9.82
CA VAL A 76 1.73 -27.98 -10.90
C VAL A 76 0.23 -28.25 -10.82
N MET A 77 -0.43 -28.38 -11.97
CA MET A 77 -1.85 -28.71 -12.01
C MET A 77 -2.08 -30.18 -11.63
N PRO A 78 -3.26 -30.54 -11.09
CA PRO A 78 -3.61 -31.94 -10.83
C PRO A 78 -3.49 -32.76 -12.13
N GLY A 79 -2.55 -33.71 -12.17
CA GLY A 79 -2.24 -34.53 -13.36
C GLY A 79 -0.95 -34.17 -14.12
N GLU A 80 -0.29 -33.05 -13.81
CA GLU A 80 1.03 -32.70 -14.36
C GLU A 80 2.15 -33.36 -13.51
N THR A 81 3.15 -33.98 -14.15
CA THR A 81 4.31 -34.57 -13.45
C THR A 81 5.44 -33.55 -13.32
N PRO A 82 5.84 -33.11 -12.11
CA PRO A 82 6.92 -32.15 -11.94
C PRO A 82 8.27 -32.77 -12.29
N TYR A 83 8.97 -32.23 -13.29
CA TYR A 83 10.34 -32.62 -13.60
C TYR A 83 11.30 -31.66 -12.86
N LEU A 84 11.95 -32.16 -11.81
CA LEU A 84 13.07 -31.47 -11.17
C LEU A 84 14.35 -32.00 -11.82
N VAL A 85 15.10 -31.13 -12.47
CA VAL A 85 16.42 -31.50 -13.02
C VAL A 85 17.40 -31.57 -11.84
N GLN A 86 17.52 -32.74 -11.24
CA GLN A 86 18.63 -33.07 -10.34
C GLN A 86 19.84 -33.38 -11.23
N LEU A 87 20.82 -32.48 -11.25
CA LEU A 87 22.16 -32.85 -11.72
C LEU A 87 22.74 -33.77 -10.63
N PRO A 88 23.12 -35.02 -10.97
CA PRO A 88 23.90 -35.83 -10.06
C PRO A 88 25.25 -35.15 -9.90
N GLU A 89 25.48 -34.52 -8.76
CA GLU A 89 26.84 -34.44 -8.25
C GLU A 89 27.21 -35.89 -7.90
N ASP A 90 28.21 -36.47 -8.57
CA ASP A 90 28.74 -37.83 -8.33
C ASP A 90 29.47 -37.93 -6.98
N THR A 91 28.85 -37.37 -5.95
CA THR A 91 29.37 -37.25 -4.59
C THR A 91 28.49 -38.12 -3.68
N PRO A 92 29.07 -38.92 -2.76
CA PRO A 92 28.31 -39.78 -1.84
C PRO A 92 27.24 -39.03 -1.03
N GLU A 93 27.46 -37.74 -0.77
CA GLU A 93 26.53 -36.85 -0.07
C GLU A 93 25.28 -36.52 -0.91
N GLY A 94 25.42 -36.43 -2.24
CA GLY A 94 24.31 -36.19 -3.16
C GLY A 94 23.31 -37.35 -3.17
N GLN A 95 23.80 -38.58 -3.13
CA GLN A 95 22.97 -39.80 -3.08
C GLN A 95 22.18 -39.92 -1.76
N GLN A 96 22.75 -39.50 -0.64
CA GLN A 96 22.05 -39.48 0.66
C GLN A 96 20.96 -38.41 0.71
N GLN A 97 21.19 -37.23 0.11
CA GLN A 97 20.17 -36.18 0.00
C GLN A 97 19.02 -36.58 -0.93
N LEU A 98 19.30 -37.27 -2.03
CA LEU A 98 18.30 -37.85 -2.94
C LEU A 98 17.37 -38.84 -2.21
N ALA A 99 17.94 -39.75 -1.41
CA ALA A 99 17.17 -40.73 -0.63
C ALA A 99 16.29 -40.09 0.46
N GLN A 100 16.79 -39.05 1.13
CA GLN A 100 16.01 -38.29 2.13
C GLN A 100 14.89 -37.45 1.50
N GLN A 101 15.10 -36.92 0.28
CA GLN A 101 14.07 -36.17 -0.45
C GLN A 101 12.93 -37.07 -0.94
N GLN A 102 13.23 -38.29 -1.41
CA GLN A 102 12.23 -39.27 -1.84
C GLN A 102 11.37 -39.79 -0.68
N ALA A 103 11.93 -39.85 0.54
CA ALA A 103 11.17 -40.21 1.74
C ALA A 103 10.16 -39.12 2.17
N GLY A 104 10.35 -37.86 1.75
CA GLY A 104 9.52 -36.72 2.14
C GLY A 104 8.31 -36.45 1.24
N THR A 105 8.22 -37.06 0.06
CA THR A 105 7.16 -36.80 -0.94
C THR A 105 5.87 -37.61 -0.75
N GLY A 106 5.82 -38.53 0.22
CA GLY A 106 4.67 -39.42 0.45
C GLY A 106 3.55 -38.87 1.34
N GLY A 107 3.71 -37.68 1.94
CA GLY A 107 2.77 -37.16 2.94
C GLY A 107 2.27 -35.76 2.60
N VAL A 108 0.96 -35.67 2.32
CA VAL A 108 0.08 -34.49 2.38
C VAL A 108 0.81 -33.15 2.33
N ALA A 109 0.66 -32.45 1.21
CA ALA A 109 1.36 -31.21 0.92
C ALA A 109 1.25 -30.22 2.09
N TRP A 110 2.35 -29.54 2.42
CA TRP A 110 2.47 -28.72 3.64
C TRP A 110 1.33 -27.69 3.80
N TYR A 111 0.77 -27.20 2.69
CA TYR A 111 -0.35 -26.27 2.70
C TYR A 111 -1.63 -26.92 3.24
N GLN A 112 -1.89 -28.20 2.96
CA GLN A 112 -3.04 -28.94 3.52
C GLN A 112 -2.89 -29.09 5.05
N ARG A 113 -1.67 -29.27 5.55
CA ARG A 113 -1.37 -29.27 6.99
C ARG A 113 -1.59 -27.91 7.64
N LEU A 114 -1.26 -26.83 6.96
CA LEU A 114 -1.49 -25.47 7.47
C LEU A 114 -3.00 -25.20 7.65
N TRP A 115 -3.82 -25.50 6.64
CA TRP A 115 -5.26 -25.24 6.71
C TRP A 115 -5.98 -26.11 7.75
N SER A 116 -5.52 -27.34 8.00
CA SER A 116 -6.09 -28.17 9.08
C SER A 116 -5.88 -27.58 10.48
N THR A 117 -4.87 -26.71 10.68
CA THR A 117 -4.61 -26.10 12.00
C THR A 117 -5.53 -24.92 12.32
N VAL A 118 -6.16 -24.31 11.31
CA VAL A 118 -7.06 -23.16 11.49
C VAL A 118 -8.51 -23.58 11.66
N GLY A 119 -8.86 -24.78 11.21
CA GLY A 119 -10.22 -25.33 11.28
C GLY A 119 -10.53 -26.14 12.54
N HIS A 120 -9.68 -26.09 13.57
CA HIS A 120 -9.80 -26.86 14.81
C HIS A 120 -10.12 -25.99 16.03
#